data_AF-A0A2P6S1P0-F1
#
_entry.id   AF-A0A2P6S1P0-F1
#
_cell.length_a   1.000
_cell.length_b   1.000
_cell.length_c   1.000
_cell.angle_alpha   90.00
_cell.angle_beta   90.00
_cell.angle_gamma   90.00
#
_symmetry.space_group_name_H-M   'P 1'
#
loop_
_entity.id
_entity.type
_entity.pdbx_description
1 polymer ?
#
loop_
_entity_poly.entity_id
_entity_poly.type
_entity_poly.pdbx_seq_one_letter_code
_entity_poly.pdbx_strand_id
1 'polypeptide(L)' 'MSQKFCSLFVGDLMSLYRVQLGECLKTIIYVDYPERWPRLLDWVKHNLQDQQVHGALLVLQILSRKQE' A
#
# COMPACT_ATOMS: atom_id res chain seq x y z
N MET A 1 10.39 6.46 5.71
CA MET A 1 9.27 7.32 5.22
C MET A 1 8.06 6.46 4.87
N SER A 2 8.27 5.36 4.14
CA SER A 2 7.29 4.37 3.66
C SER A 2 6.42 3.75 4.76
N GLN A 3 7.00 3.39 5.91
CA GLN A 3 6.26 2.80 7.04
C GLN A 3 5.22 3.77 7.65
N LYS A 4 5.54 5.07 7.75
CA LYS A 4 4.60 6.10 8.24
C LYS A 4 3.52 6.42 7.21
N PHE A 5 3.81 6.27 5.92
CA PHE A 5 2.85 6.49 4.84
C PHE A 5 1.78 5.39 4.79
N CYS A 6 2.16 4.13 5.04
CA CYS A 6 1.19 3.06 5.27
C CYS A 6 0.28 3.39 6.46
N SER A 7 0.83 3.87 7.59
CA SER A 7 -0.01 4.30 8.72
C SER A 7 -0.94 5.49 8.41
N LEU A 8 -0.57 6.37 7.47
CA LEU A 8 -1.51 7.38 6.95
C LEU A 8 -2.61 6.71 6.12
N PHE A 9 -2.26 5.79 5.22
CA PHE A 9 -3.22 5.04 4.40
C PHE A 9 -4.21 4.18 5.22
N VAL A 10 -3.80 3.84 6.45
CA VAL A 10 -4.50 3.01 7.45
C VAL A 10 -5.62 3.76 8.16
N GLY A 11 -5.58 5.09 8.17
CA GLY A 11 -6.68 5.91 8.69
C GLY A 11 -7.72 6.17 7.60
N ASP A 12 -8.99 6.33 7.98
CA ASP A 12 -10.17 6.59 7.15
C ASP A 12 -10.07 7.91 6.34
N LEU A 13 -9.05 8.02 5.48
CA LEU A 13 -8.79 9.17 4.64
C LEU A 13 -9.83 9.19 3.54
N MET A 14 -10.90 9.92 3.86
CA MET A 14 -11.87 10.62 3.02
C MET A 14 -11.62 10.37 1.52
N SER A 15 -12.55 9.62 0.91
CA SER A 15 -12.61 9.15 -0.48
C SER A 15 -11.92 10.05 -1.55
N LEU A 16 -11.99 11.37 -1.37
CA LEU A 16 -11.36 12.40 -2.20
C LEU A 16 -9.85 12.21 -2.44
N TYR A 17 -9.09 11.67 -1.48
CA TYR A 17 -7.63 11.53 -1.62
C TYR A 17 -7.16 10.14 -2.06
N ARG A 18 -8.07 9.16 -2.25
CA ARG A 18 -7.69 7.77 -2.55
C ARG A 18 -6.87 7.64 -3.84
N VAL A 19 -7.22 8.40 -4.87
CA VAL A 19 -6.51 8.36 -6.17
C VAL A 19 -5.09 8.87 -6.02
N GLN A 20 -4.93 10.05 -5.39
CA GLN A 20 -3.63 10.70 -5.26
C GLN A 20 -2.71 9.93 -4.30
N LEU A 21 -3.26 9.43 -3.20
CA LEU A 21 -2.52 8.56 -2.29
C LEU A 21 -2.14 7.25 -2.98
N GLY A 22 -3.00 6.69 -3.83
CA GLY A 22 -2.68 5.49 -4.63
C GLY A 22 -1.49 5.70 -5.57
N GLU A 23 -1.41 6.85 -6.25
CA GLU A 23 -0.28 7.20 -7.13
C GLU A 23 1.02 7.42 -6.34
N CYS A 24 0.94 8.10 -5.19
CA CYS A 24 2.08 8.22 -4.28
C CYS A 24 2.54 6.85 -3.79
N LEU A 25 1.60 5.99 -3.40
CA LEU A 25 1.89 4.63 -2.92
C LEU A 25 2.54 3.77 -4.00
N LYS A 26 2.08 3.88 -5.25
CA LYS A 26 2.69 3.22 -6.40
C LYS A 26 4.17 3.61 -6.56
N THR A 27 4.47 4.89 -6.43
CA THR A 27 5.85 5.40 -6.52
C THR A 27 6.72 4.88 -5.37
N ILE A 28 6.19 4.89 -4.14
CA ILE A 28 6.90 4.39 -2.97
C ILE A 28 7.18 2.88 -3.11
N ILE A 29 6.17 2.08 -3.47
CA ILE A 29 6.32 0.64 -3.71
C ILE A 29 7.33 0.40 -4.83
N TYR A 30 7.30 1.22 -5.90
CA TYR A 30 8.23 1.07 -7.01
C TYR A 30 9.70 1.23 -6.58
N VAL A 31 9.99 2.21 -5.72
CA VAL A 31 11.35 2.58 -5.29
C VAL A 31 11.84 1.75 -4.10
N ASP A 32 10.96 1.38 -3.18
CA ASP A 32 11.37 0.78 -1.91
C ASP A 32 11.13 -0.73 -1.84
N TYR A 33 10.26 -1.31 -2.65
CA TYR A 33 10.01 -2.75 -2.66
C TYR A 33 10.75 -3.45 -3.81
N PRO A 34 11.46 -4.57 -3.56
CA PRO A 34 11.51 -5.34 -2.30
C PRO A 34 12.64 -4.97 -1.31
N GLU A 35 13.73 -4.32 -1.72
CA GLU A 35 14.98 -4.27 -0.93
C GLU A 35 14.86 -3.42 0.34
N ARG A 36 14.14 -2.29 0.30
CA ARG A 36 14.00 -1.36 1.42
C ARG A 36 12.72 -1.57 2.22
N TRP A 37 11.76 -2.32 1.66
CA TRP A 37 10.48 -2.62 2.29
C TRP A 37 10.07 -4.10 2.19
N PRO A 38 10.91 -5.05 2.66
CA PRO A 38 10.64 -6.48 2.48
C PRO A 38 9.38 -6.97 3.21
N ARG A 39 8.99 -6.32 4.31
CA ARG A 39 7.81 -6.68 5.12
C ARG A 39 6.48 -6.16 4.56
N LEU A 40 6.46 -5.60 3.35
CA LEU A 40 5.23 -5.09 2.74
C LEU A 40 4.19 -6.22 2.57
N LEU A 41 4.62 -7.41 2.15
CA LEU A 41 3.71 -8.55 1.97
C LEU A 41 3.12 -9.07 3.28
N ASP A 42 3.90 -9.08 4.37
CA ASP A 42 3.40 -9.45 5.70
C ASP A 42 2.35 -8.45 6.19
N TRP A 43 2.58 -7.15 5.94
CA TRP A 43 1.60 -6.12 6.22
C TRP A 43 0.32 -6.33 5.39
N VAL A 44 0.43 -6.61 4.09
CA VAL A 44 -0.75 -6.90 3.24
C VAL A 44 -1.54 -8.09 3.79
N LYS A 45 -0.87 -9.20 4.15
CA LYS A 45 -1.53 -10.38 4.72
C LYS A 45 -2.29 -10.07 6.01
N HIS A 46 -1.68 -9.28 6.89
CA HIS A 46 -2.33 -8.86 8.12
C HIS A 46 -3.57 -7.98 7.87
N ASN A 47 -3.46 -7.01 6.95
CA ASN A 47 -4.55 -6.08 6.64
C ASN A 47 -5.68 -6.70 5.79
N LEU A 48 -5.44 -7.82 5.12
CA LEU A 48 -6.49 -8.63 4.48
C LEU A 48 -7.40 -9.33 5.49
N GLN A 49 -6.89 -9.63 6.69
CA GLN A 49 -7.65 -10.33 7.74
C GLN A 49 -8.32 -9.37 8.73
N ASP A 50 -8.02 -8.07 8.65
CA ASP A 50 -8.52 -7.03 9.53
C ASP A 50 -9.47 -6.06 8.77
N GLN A 51 -9.86 -4.95 9.37
CA GLN A 51 -10.78 -3.94 8.82
C GLN A 51 -10.26 -3.20 7.57
N GLN A 52 -9.02 -3.46 7.12
CA GLN A 52 -8.31 -2.62 6.13
C GLN A 52 -8.07 -3.31 4.79
N VAL A 53 -8.98 -4.22 4.42
CA VAL A 53 -8.95 -5.02 3.20
C VAL A 53 -8.74 -4.16 1.94
N HIS A 54 -9.38 -2.99 1.86
CA HIS A 54 -9.28 -2.10 0.68
C HIS A 54 -7.85 -1.58 0.44
N GLY A 55 -7.12 -1.23 1.51
CA GLY A 55 -5.73 -0.78 1.39
C GLY A 55 -4.81 -1.91 0.95
N ALA A 56 -5.01 -3.10 1.51
CA ALA A 56 -4.27 -4.30 1.13
C ALA A 56 -4.50 -4.69 -0.35
N LEU A 57 -5.75 -4.63 -0.82
CA LEU A 57 -6.09 -4.91 -2.21
C LEU A 57 -5.46 -3.90 -3.18
N LEU A 58 -5.41 -2.61 -2.83
CA LEU A 58 -4.76 -1.61 -3.67
C LEU A 58 -3.26 -1.89 -3.83
N VAL A 59 -2.57 -2.24 -2.73
CA VAL A 59 -1.16 -2.62 -2.76
C VAL A 59 -0.95 -3.84 -3.67
N LEU A 60 -1.81 -4.85 -3.56
CA LEU A 60 -1.77 -6.03 -4.43
C LEU A 60 -2.01 -5.69 -5.90
N GLN A 61 -2.97 -4.82 -6.21
CA GLN A 61 -3.21 -4.36 -7.58
C GLN A 61 -1.99 -3.65 -8.16
N ILE A 62 -1.33 -2.79 -7.38
CA ILE A 62 -0.10 -2.09 -7.79
C ILE A 62 1.03 -3.10 -8.06
N LEU A 63 1.23 -4.06 -7.16
CA LEU A 63 2.28 -5.08 -7.28
C LEU A 63 2.03 -6.01 -8.48
N SER A 64 0.78 -6.41 -8.72
CA SER A 64 0.40 -7.29 -9.83
C SER A 64 0.65 -6.64 -11.19
N ARG A 65 0.41 -5.33 -11.33
CA ARG A 65 0.68 -4.58 -12.56
C ARG A 65 2.18 -4.34 -12.81
N LYS A 66 3.04 -4.56 -11.81
CA LYS A 66 4.50 -4.44 -11.94
C LYS A 66 5.14 -5.72 -12.51
N GLN A 67 4.39 -6.81 -12.61
CA GLN A 67 4.85 -8.13 -13.09
C GLN A 67 4.52 -8.39 -14.56
N GLU A 68 3.87 -7.43 -15.24
CA GLU A 68 3.66 -7.43 -16.70
C GLU A 68 4.82 -6.77 -17.44
#